data_AF-A0A7V3JT25-F1
#
_entry.id   AF-A0A7V3JT25-F1
#
_cell.length_a   1.000
_cell.length_b   1.000
_cell.length_c   1.000
_cell.angle_alpha   90.00
_cell.angle_beta   90.00
_cell.angle_gamma   90.00
#
_symmetry.space_group_name_H-M   'P 1'
#
loop_
_entity.id
_entity.type
_entity.pdbx_description
1 polymer ?
#
loop_
_entity_poly.entity_id
_entity_poly.type
_entity_poly.pdbx_seq_one_letter_code
_entity_poly.pdbx_strand_id
1 'polypeptide(L)'
;MDEGDHHVLTLFNDLKNLMDEYGKIINEISSLINNIIMRMIARIDPTPQNKLKVINLPKTNEINTEIDNRINNLKEIKSEILVEIKEIEDVLNNRKVLCPECKGQGEIPKKEYFREEDFIIPEIKYEACRICNGQGFLGISKEILESANETLKCIKKLV
;
A
#
# COMPACT_ATOMS: atom_id res chain seq x y z
N MET A 1 19.58 5.47 14.67
CA MET A 1 18.25 5.78 14.10
C MET A 1 17.59 4.43 13.99
N ASP A 2 16.52 4.18 14.74
CA ASP A 2 15.98 2.83 14.96
C ASP A 2 15.45 2.24 13.63
N GLU A 3 15.95 1.08 13.21
CA GLU A 3 15.50 0.40 11.99
C GLU A 3 14.00 0.07 12.02
N GLY A 4 13.39 -0.04 13.20
CA GLY A 4 11.93 -0.20 13.35
C GLY A 4 11.15 1.05 12.96
N ASP A 5 11.69 2.25 13.22
CA ASP A 5 11.05 3.51 12.79
C ASP A 5 11.02 3.62 11.27
N HIS A 6 12.12 3.21 10.61
CA HIS A 6 12.18 3.15 9.15
C HIS A 6 11.16 2.19 8.57
N HIS A 7 10.92 1.05 9.22
CA HIS A 7 9.92 0.11 8.75
C HIS A 7 8.49 0.68 8.88
N VAL A 8 8.17 1.33 10.00
CA VAL A 8 6.87 2.03 10.14
C VAL A 8 6.70 3.07 9.04
N LEU A 9 7.75 3.84 8.74
CA LEU A 9 7.71 4.82 7.64
C LEU A 9 7.43 4.17 6.28
N THR A 10 8.01 3.00 6.00
CA THR A 10 7.73 2.24 4.77
C THR A 10 6.26 1.86 4.67
N LEU A 11 5.67 1.29 5.73
CA LEU A 11 4.25 0.93 5.73
C LEU A 11 3.34 2.14 5.47
N PHE A 12 3.65 3.29 6.09
CA PHE A 12 2.90 4.53 5.82
C PHE A 12 3.08 5.06 4.40
N ASN A 13 4.25 4.87 3.79
CA ASN A 13 4.46 5.22 2.38
C ASN A 13 3.66 4.31 1.44
N ASP A 14 3.57 3.01 1.75
CA ASP A 14 2.78 2.06 0.98
C ASP A 14 1.28 2.39 1.07
N LEU A 15 0.78 2.66 2.29
CA LEU A 15 -0.57 3.16 2.51
C LEU A 15 -0.85 4.46 1.75
N LYS A 16 0.10 5.40 1.77
CA LYS A 16 -0.02 6.67 1.02
C LYS A 16 -0.12 6.40 -0.49
N ASN A 17 0.69 5.51 -1.05
CA ASN A 17 0.63 5.18 -2.47
C ASN A 17 -0.73 4.60 -2.87
N LEU A 18 -1.30 3.70 -2.05
CA LEU A 18 -2.64 3.16 -2.25
C LEU A 18 -3.72 4.25 -2.21
N MET A 19 -3.63 5.19 -1.26
CA MET A 19 -4.55 6.32 -1.15
C MET A 19 -4.45 7.27 -2.36
N ASP A 20 -3.22 7.52 -2.85
CA ASP A 20 -2.99 8.32 -4.06
C ASP A 20 -3.63 7.65 -5.29
N GLU A 21 -3.51 6.31 -5.42
CA GLU A 21 -4.14 5.55 -6.49
C GLU A 21 -5.67 5.58 -6.41
N TYR A 22 -6.23 5.38 -5.21
CA TYR A 22 -7.66 5.52 -4.95
C TYR A 22 -8.18 6.90 -5.38
N GLY A 23 -7.46 7.97 -5.03
CA GLY A 23 -7.77 9.34 -5.45
C GLY A 23 -7.73 9.54 -6.97
N LYS A 24 -6.75 8.94 -7.67
CA LYS A 24 -6.67 8.99 -9.13
C LYS A 24 -7.90 8.37 -9.78
N ILE A 25 -8.35 7.20 -9.33
CA ILE A 25 -9.52 6.54 -9.94
C ILE A 25 -10.81 7.35 -9.69
N ILE A 26 -10.96 7.98 -8.53
CA ILE A 26 -12.08 8.92 -8.28
C ILE A 26 -12.08 10.06 -9.32
N ASN A 27 -10.92 10.64 -9.61
CA ASN A 27 -10.79 11.70 -10.59
C ASN A 27 -11.13 11.22 -12.02
N GLU A 28 -10.73 9.99 -12.36
CA GLU A 28 -11.10 9.36 -13.64
C GLU A 28 -12.62 9.19 -13.76
N ILE A 29 -13.29 8.69 -12.72
CA ILE A 29 -14.76 8.57 -12.68
C ILE A 29 -15.43 9.95 -12.81
N SER A 30 -14.93 10.95 -12.09
CA SER A 30 -15.43 12.33 -12.18
C SER A 30 -15.35 12.88 -13.62
N SER A 31 -14.24 12.61 -14.32
CA SER A 31 -14.06 12.96 -15.73
C SER A 31 -15.09 12.26 -16.64
N LEU A 32 -15.34 10.97 -16.41
CA LEU A 32 -16.36 10.21 -17.15
C LEU A 32 -17.77 10.76 -16.91
N ILE A 33 -18.11 11.12 -15.67
CA ILE A 33 -19.39 11.75 -15.33
C ILE A 33 -19.53 13.10 -16.06
N ASN A 34 -18.46 13.91 -16.13
CA ASN A 34 -18.47 15.16 -16.89
C ASN A 34 -18.78 14.92 -18.38
N ASN A 35 -18.26 13.85 -18.98
CA ASN A 35 -18.61 13.49 -20.35
C ASN A 35 -20.10 13.15 -20.51
N ILE A 36 -20.71 12.49 -19.54
CA ILE A 36 -22.16 12.23 -19.52
C ILE A 36 -22.94 13.55 -19.41
N ILE A 37 -22.55 14.44 -18.50
CA ILE A 37 -23.19 15.76 -18.32
C ILE A 37 -23.14 16.55 -19.63
N MET A 38 -21.99 16.57 -20.32
CA MET A 38 -21.85 17.23 -21.62
C MET A 38 -22.80 16.65 -22.67
N ARG A 39 -22.98 15.33 -22.71
CA ARG A 39 -23.96 14.66 -23.56
C ARG A 39 -25.40 15.03 -23.20
N MET A 40 -25.72 15.14 -21.93
CA MET A 40 -27.06 15.57 -21.47
C MET A 40 -27.33 17.02 -21.89
N ILE A 41 -26.37 17.92 -21.70
CA ILE A 41 -26.48 19.33 -22.13
C ILE A 41 -26.76 19.41 -23.64
N ALA A 42 -26.02 18.67 -24.46
CA ALA A 42 -26.23 18.68 -25.91
C ALA A 42 -27.58 18.11 -26.37
N ARG A 43 -28.26 17.31 -25.53
CA ARG A 43 -29.62 16.82 -25.77
C ARG A 43 -30.68 17.81 -25.33
N ILE A 44 -30.49 18.44 -24.16
CA ILE A 44 -31.41 19.43 -23.60
C ILE A 44 -31.38 20.72 -24.43
N ASP A 45 -30.18 21.18 -24.81
CA ASP A 45 -29.95 22.39 -25.58
C ASP A 45 -29.10 22.08 -26.84
N PRO A 46 -29.74 21.67 -27.95
CA PRO A 46 -29.08 21.11 -29.12
C PRO A 46 -28.47 22.15 -30.08
N THR A 47 -27.78 23.15 -29.53
CA THR A 47 -27.03 24.14 -30.31
C THR A 47 -25.92 23.47 -31.14
N PRO A 48 -25.50 24.06 -32.28
CA PRO A 48 -24.35 23.56 -33.04
C PRO A 48 -23.09 23.42 -32.18
N GLN A 49 -22.81 24.37 -31.28
CA GLN A 49 -21.65 24.31 -30.39
C GLN A 49 -21.73 23.11 -29.43
N ASN A 50 -22.89 22.86 -28.81
CA ASN A 50 -23.03 21.76 -27.86
C ASN A 50 -22.95 20.39 -28.55
N LYS A 51 -23.53 20.26 -29.76
CA LYS A 51 -23.41 19.05 -30.59
C LYS A 51 -21.96 18.76 -30.99
N LEU A 52 -21.19 19.79 -31.35
CA LEU A 52 -19.77 19.64 -31.69
C LEU A 52 -18.93 19.17 -30.51
N LYS A 53 -19.19 19.66 -29.29
CA LYS A 53 -18.45 19.24 -28.08
C LYS A 53 -18.57 17.75 -27.76
N VAL A 54 -19.65 17.10 -28.20
CA VAL A 54 -19.93 15.69 -27.86
C VAL A 54 -19.66 14.73 -29.01
N ILE A 55 -19.26 15.24 -30.19
CA ILE A 55 -19.09 14.42 -31.39
C ILE A 55 -17.98 13.38 -31.25
N ASN A 56 -16.93 13.71 -30.50
CA ASN A 56 -15.77 12.85 -30.26
C ASN A 56 -15.83 12.12 -28.92
N LEU A 57 -16.90 12.28 -28.13
CA LEU A 57 -17.01 11.57 -26.85
C LEU A 57 -17.48 10.12 -27.08
N PRO A 58 -17.08 9.16 -26.24
CA PRO A 58 -17.62 7.79 -26.28
C PRO A 58 -19.13 7.78 -26.02
N LYS A 59 -19.86 6.76 -26.48
CA LYS A 59 -21.31 6.69 -26.25
C LYS A 59 -21.63 6.51 -24.76
N THR A 60 -22.84 6.89 -24.33
CA THR A 60 -23.22 6.83 -22.91
C THR A 60 -23.10 5.41 -22.32
N ASN A 61 -23.44 4.37 -23.08
CA ASN A 61 -23.27 2.99 -22.64
C ASN A 61 -21.80 2.61 -22.43
N GLU A 62 -20.92 3.03 -23.33
CA GLU A 62 -19.46 2.82 -23.20
C GLU A 62 -18.91 3.55 -21.98
N ILE A 63 -19.33 4.80 -21.75
CA ILE A 63 -18.94 5.56 -20.55
C ILE A 63 -19.43 4.87 -19.28
N ASN A 64 -20.66 4.36 -19.25
CA ASN A 64 -21.20 3.66 -18.08
C ASN A 64 -20.43 2.37 -17.79
N THR A 65 -20.12 1.56 -18.82
CA THR A 65 -19.28 0.37 -18.64
C THR A 65 -17.91 0.71 -18.07
N GLU A 66 -17.29 1.80 -18.55
CA GLU A 66 -16.01 2.24 -18.01
C GLU A 66 -16.15 2.72 -16.55
N ILE A 67 -17.21 3.45 -16.20
CA ILE A 67 -17.49 3.84 -14.80
C ILE A 67 -17.61 2.59 -13.92
N ASP A 68 -18.37 1.58 -14.35
CA ASP A 68 -18.54 0.34 -13.60
C ASP A 68 -17.20 -0.38 -13.37
N ASN A 69 -16.35 -0.44 -14.40
CA ASN A 69 -15.00 -1.00 -14.29
C ASN A 69 -14.17 -0.22 -13.25
N ARG A 70 -14.16 1.10 -13.31
CA ARG A 70 -13.42 1.95 -12.36
C ARG A 70 -13.95 1.83 -10.93
N ILE A 71 -15.26 1.69 -10.76
CA ILE A 71 -15.87 1.43 -9.45
C ILE A 71 -15.42 0.09 -8.88
N ASN A 72 -15.30 -0.94 -9.72
CA ASN A 72 -14.79 -2.24 -9.25
C ASN A 72 -13.32 -2.14 -8.83
N ASN A 73 -12.47 -1.47 -9.60
CA ASN A 73 -11.08 -1.21 -9.21
C ASN A 73 -11.00 -0.41 -7.90
N LEU A 74 -11.86 0.59 -7.68
CA LEU A 74 -11.92 1.31 -6.40
C LEU A 74 -12.23 0.40 -5.22
N LYS A 75 -13.10 -0.60 -5.39
CA LYS A 75 -13.42 -1.56 -4.32
C LYS A 75 -12.22 -2.44 -3.99
N GLU A 76 -11.46 -2.86 -5.01
CA GLU A 76 -10.24 -3.65 -4.83
C GLU A 76 -9.19 -2.86 -4.05
N ILE A 77 -8.86 -1.64 -4.51
CA ILE A 77 -7.90 -0.76 -3.80
C ILE A 77 -8.39 -0.42 -2.39
N LYS A 78 -9.70 -0.18 -2.20
CA LYS A 78 -10.25 0.04 -0.86
C LYS A 78 -10.00 -1.17 0.06
N SER A 79 -10.13 -2.38 -0.46
CA SER A 79 -9.83 -3.60 0.30
C SER A 79 -8.35 -3.68 0.66
N GLU A 80 -7.45 -3.34 -0.26
CA GLU A 80 -6.00 -3.30 -0.01
C GLU A 80 -5.64 -2.26 1.07
N ILE A 81 -6.22 -1.06 1.00
CA ILE A 81 -6.06 -0.01 2.03
C ILE A 81 -6.47 -0.54 3.42
N LEU A 82 -7.58 -1.28 3.50
CA LEU A 82 -8.04 -1.84 4.78
C LEU A 82 -7.09 -2.91 5.33
N VAL A 83 -6.49 -3.71 4.46
CA VAL A 83 -5.47 -4.70 4.84
C VAL A 83 -4.23 -3.99 5.37
N GLU A 84 -3.73 -2.99 4.64
CA GLU A 84 -2.54 -2.22 5.03
C GLU A 84 -2.74 -1.48 6.37
N ILE A 85 -3.91 -0.87 6.56
CA ILE A 85 -4.28 -0.23 7.83
C ILE A 85 -4.20 -1.23 9.00
N LYS A 86 -4.68 -2.46 8.79
CA LYS A 86 -4.66 -3.50 9.81
C LYS A 86 -3.23 -3.95 10.11
N GLU A 87 -2.40 -4.10 9.09
CA GLU A 87 -0.99 -4.45 9.26
C GLU A 87 -0.25 -3.39 10.09
N ILE A 88 -0.46 -2.10 9.78
CA ILE A 88 0.09 -0.99 10.55
C ILE A 88 -0.40 -1.05 12.00
N GLU A 89 -1.70 -1.30 12.24
CA GLU A 89 -2.22 -1.44 13.61
C GLU A 89 -1.55 -2.56 14.39
N ASP A 90 -1.37 -3.72 13.77
CA ASP A 90 -0.74 -4.87 14.41
C ASP A 90 0.71 -4.54 14.80
N VAL A 91 1.44 -3.84 13.94
CA VAL A 91 2.80 -3.35 14.24
C VAL A 91 2.81 -2.35 15.40
N LEU A 92 1.92 -1.35 15.38
CA LEU A 92 1.87 -0.31 16.40
C LEU A 92 1.41 -0.85 17.77
N ASN A 93 0.47 -1.79 17.79
CA ASN A 93 -0.03 -2.42 19.02
C ASN A 93 1.05 -3.28 19.69
N ASN A 94 1.81 -4.03 18.89
CA ASN A 94 2.89 -4.88 19.40
C ASN A 94 4.17 -4.09 19.73
N ARG A 95 4.27 -2.83 19.28
CA ARG A 95 5.43 -1.92 19.45
C ARG A 95 6.75 -2.51 18.94
N LYS A 96 6.65 -3.50 18.06
CA LYS A 96 7.75 -4.32 17.59
C LYS A 96 7.50 -4.68 16.14
N VAL A 97 8.54 -4.55 15.34
CA VAL A 97 8.57 -4.96 13.95
C VAL A 97 9.37 -6.25 13.85
N LEU A 98 8.94 -7.22 13.04
CA LEU A 98 9.75 -8.40 12.76
C LEU A 98 11.02 -7.98 11.99
N CYS A 99 12.18 -8.41 12.45
CA CYS A 99 13.42 -8.09 11.76
C CYS A 99 13.37 -8.67 10.33
N PRO A 100 13.55 -7.84 9.29
CA PRO A 100 13.40 -8.30 7.90
C PRO A 100 14.51 -9.29 7.49
N GLU A 101 15.66 -9.24 8.15
CA GLU A 101 16.82 -10.08 7.85
C GLU A 101 16.66 -11.51 8.38
N CYS A 102 16.26 -11.66 9.66
CA CYS A 102 16.06 -12.97 10.28
C CYS A 102 14.60 -13.41 10.35
N LYS A 103 13.66 -12.61 9.84
CA LYS A 103 12.21 -12.88 9.84
C LYS A 103 11.66 -13.25 11.22
N GLY A 104 12.15 -12.59 12.28
CA GLY A 104 11.71 -12.89 13.64
C GLY A 104 12.53 -13.94 14.38
N GLN A 105 13.44 -14.65 13.71
CA GLN A 105 14.17 -15.77 14.33
C GLN A 105 15.27 -15.32 15.28
N GLY A 106 15.76 -14.08 15.13
CA GLY A 106 16.90 -13.57 15.89
C GLY A 106 18.24 -14.10 15.42
N GLU A 107 18.27 -15.20 14.68
CA GLU A 107 19.50 -15.84 14.18
C GLU A 107 19.47 -16.02 12.66
N ILE A 108 20.65 -16.10 12.05
CA ILE A 108 20.84 -16.29 10.61
C ILE A 108 21.72 -17.53 10.40
N PRO A 109 21.32 -18.48 9.53
CA PRO A 109 22.13 -19.66 9.24
C PRO A 109 23.35 -19.27 8.41
N LYS A 110 24.51 -19.73 8.84
CA LYS A 110 25.79 -19.56 8.16
C LYS A 110 26.41 -20.93 7.92
N LYS A 111 26.71 -21.21 6.66
CA LYS A 111 27.42 -22.43 6.29
C LYS A 111 28.90 -22.25 6.55
N GLU A 112 29.44 -23.07 7.43
CA GLU A 112 30.88 -23.23 7.59
C GLU A 112 31.30 -24.55 6.97
N TYR A 113 32.49 -24.57 6.38
CA TYR A 113 33.08 -25.76 5.81
C TYR A 113 34.33 -26.07 6.60
N PHE A 114 34.45 -27.29 7.06
CA PHE A 114 35.67 -27.78 7.68
C PHE A 114 36.10 -29.07 7.03
N ARG A 115 37.42 -29.25 7.10
CA ARG A 115 38.09 -30.37 6.47
C ARG A 115 38.43 -31.38 7.55
N GLU A 116 37.87 -32.56 7.40
CA GLU A 116 38.16 -33.70 8.26
C GLU A 116 38.72 -34.79 7.36
N GLU A 117 40.00 -35.11 7.57
CA GLU A 117 40.80 -35.97 6.68
C GLU A 117 40.75 -35.46 5.22
N ASP A 118 40.10 -36.22 4.33
CA ASP A 118 39.94 -35.94 2.90
C ASP A 118 38.55 -35.41 2.52
N PHE A 119 37.65 -35.20 3.49
CA PHE A 119 36.27 -34.75 3.25
C PHE A 119 36.08 -33.27 3.62
N ILE A 120 35.27 -32.56 2.82
CA ILE A 120 34.75 -31.24 3.16
C ILE A 120 33.33 -31.43 3.68
N ILE A 121 33.12 -31.18 4.97
CA ILE A 121 31.81 -31.32 5.60
C ILE A 121 31.21 -29.92 5.77
N PRO A 122 30.01 -29.65 5.23
CA PRO A 122 29.28 -28.44 5.52
C PRO A 122 28.54 -28.57 6.86
N GLU A 123 28.80 -27.65 7.79
CA GLU A 123 27.99 -27.48 9.00
C GLU A 123 27.22 -26.16 8.92
N ILE A 124 25.97 -26.20 9.36
CA ILE A 124 25.13 -25.01 9.48
C ILE A 124 25.23 -24.54 10.93
N LYS A 125 25.89 -23.40 11.13
CA LYS A 125 25.86 -22.68 12.41
C LYS A 125 24.84 -21.56 12.34
N TYR A 126 24.31 -21.17 13.49
CA TYR A 126 23.42 -20.03 13.62
C TYR A 126 24.19 -18.90 14.30
N GLU A 127 24.23 -17.73 13.68
CA GLU A 127 24.79 -16.52 14.27
C GLU A 127 23.66 -15.55 14.62
N ALA A 128 23.81 -14.79 15.71
CA ALA A 128 22.85 -13.73 16.04
C ALA A 128 22.76 -12.72 14.88
N CYS A 129 21.53 -12.40 14.49
CA CYS A 129 21.24 -11.42 13.45
C CYS A 129 21.82 -10.08 13.85
N ARG A 130 22.57 -9.46 12.94
CA ARG A 130 23.29 -8.22 13.19
C ARG A 130 22.37 -7.01 13.25
N ILE A 131 21.22 -7.06 12.56
CA ILE A 131 20.25 -5.99 12.56
C ILE A 131 19.46 -5.94 13.88
N CYS A 132 18.92 -7.07 14.34
CA CYS A 132 18.16 -7.10 15.59
C CYS A 132 18.97 -7.53 16.83
N ASN A 133 20.29 -7.70 16.69
CA ASN A 133 21.18 -8.21 17.74
C ASN A 133 20.64 -9.45 18.46
N GLY A 134 20.16 -10.45 17.71
CA GLY A 134 19.62 -11.67 18.32
C GLY A 134 18.16 -11.61 18.79
N GLN A 135 17.53 -10.43 18.82
CA GLN A 135 16.19 -10.29 19.41
C GLN A 135 15.05 -10.80 18.51
N GLY A 136 15.26 -10.86 17.20
CA GLY A 136 14.24 -11.19 16.20
C GLY A 136 13.31 -10.02 15.85
N PHE A 137 13.24 -9.00 16.69
CA PHE A 137 12.39 -7.83 16.51
C PHE A 137 13.18 -6.52 16.59
N LEU A 138 12.63 -5.48 15.97
CA LEU A 138 13.11 -4.12 16.00
C LEU A 138 12.15 -3.26 16.83
N GLY A 139 12.71 -2.43 17.71
CA GLY A 139 11.94 -1.49 18.51
C GLY A 139 11.47 -0.30 17.68
N ILE A 140 10.36 0.30 18.11
CA ILE A 140 9.82 1.54 17.53
C ILE A 140 9.93 2.62 18.60
N SER A 141 10.44 3.79 18.23
CA SER A 141 10.57 4.93 19.13
C SER A 141 9.20 5.46 19.56
N LYS A 142 9.14 6.03 20.77
CA LYS A 142 7.88 6.53 21.35
C LYS A 142 7.24 7.64 20.51
N GLU A 143 8.07 8.54 19.97
CA GLU A 143 7.62 9.67 19.14
C GLU A 143 6.97 9.18 17.84
N ILE A 144 7.56 8.17 17.19
CA ILE A 144 7.02 7.56 15.98
C ILE A 144 5.73 6.81 16.30
N LEU A 145 5.68 6.04 17.39
CA LEU A 145 4.45 5.36 17.82
C LEU A 145 3.31 6.37 18.05
N GLU A 146 3.56 7.47 18.75
CA GLU A 146 2.54 8.50 19.01
C GLU A 146 2.04 9.12 17.71
N SER A 147 2.96 9.59 16.85
CA SER A 147 2.63 10.22 15.57
C SER A 147 1.89 9.27 14.62
N ALA A 148 2.33 8.01 14.55
CA ALA A 148 1.72 6.98 13.72
C ALA A 148 0.30 6.63 14.19
N ASN A 149 0.08 6.49 15.50
CA ASN A 149 -1.25 6.21 16.04
C ASN A 149 -2.24 7.35 15.77
N GLU A 150 -1.82 8.60 15.95
CA GLU A 150 -2.66 9.77 15.65
C GLU A 150 -3.02 9.86 14.16
N THR A 151 -2.03 9.62 13.29
CA THR A 151 -2.22 9.62 11.84
C THR A 151 -3.17 8.52 11.41
N LEU A 152 -2.96 7.29 11.87
CA LEU A 152 -3.79 6.13 11.53
C LEU A 152 -5.23 6.32 12.00
N LYS A 153 -5.44 6.91 13.18
CA LYS A 153 -6.77 7.28 13.70
C LYS A 153 -7.50 8.26 12.79
N CYS A 154 -6.78 9.17 12.13
CA CYS A 154 -7.37 10.09 11.17
C CYS A 154 -7.75 9.39 9.87
N ILE A 155 -6.83 8.57 9.32
CA ILE A 155 -7.04 7.83 8.07
C ILE A 155 -8.24 6.89 8.18
N LYS A 156 -8.39 6.19 9.30
CA LYS A 156 -9.51 5.28 9.57
C LYS A 156 -10.90 5.91 9.49
N LYS A 157 -11.02 7.23 9.63
CA LYS A 157 -12.31 7.91 9.49
C LYS A 157 -12.73 8.10 8.04
N LEU A 158 -11.78 7.97 7.11
CA LEU A 158 -11.99 8.20 5.68
C LEU A 158 -12.38 6.93 4.92
N VAL A 159 -12.05 5.76 5.47
CA VAL A 159 -12.23 4.44 4.83
C VAL A 159 -13.46 3.73 5.39
#